data_AF-K1UCX2-F1
#
_entry.id   AF-K1UCX2-F1
#
_cell.length_a   1.000
_cell.length_b   1.000
_cell.length_c   1.000
_cell.angle_alpha   90.00
_cell.angle_beta   90.00
_cell.angle_gamma   90.00
#
_symmetry.space_group_name_H-M   'P 1'
#
loop_
_entity.id
_entity.type
_entity.pdbx_description
1 polymer ?
#
loop_
_entity_poly.entity_id
_entity_poly.type
_entity_poly.pdbx_seq_one_letter_code
_entity_poly.pdbx_strand_id
1 'polypeptide(L)' 'SFVRNSDAMAIVSVASIVDELRSGELRIIDIEGCTIRREFSFCWPEGRSDALAARFVEFARHTA' A
#
# COMPACT_ATOMS: atom_id res chain seq x y z
N SER A 1 -10.78 7.83 11.61
CA SER A 1 -9.82 8.52 10.73
C SER A 1 -10.30 9.95 10.50
N PHE A 2 -9.39 10.90 10.25
CA PHE A 2 -9.74 12.31 10.02
C PHE A 2 -10.65 12.49 8.79
N VAL A 3 -10.31 11.83 7.67
CA VAL A 3 -11.05 11.92 6.39
C VAL A 3 -12.54 11.55 6.51
N ARG A 4 -12.90 10.57 7.34
CA ARG A 4 -14.30 10.16 7.52
C ARG A 4 -15.13 11.11 8.40
N ASN A 5 -14.48 11.96 9.19
CA ASN A 5 -15.15 12.74 10.25
C ASN A 5 -14.97 14.25 10.04
N SER A 6 -14.58 14.68 8.84
CA SER A 6 -14.33 16.08 8.51
C SER A 6 -14.54 16.29 7.01
N ASP A 7 -14.81 17.53 6.62
CA ASP A 7 -14.87 17.92 5.21
C ASP A 7 -13.44 18.02 4.64
N ALA A 8 -12.85 16.86 4.33
CA ALA A 8 -11.45 16.75 3.97
C ALA A 8 -11.21 15.67 2.91
N MET A 9 -10.17 15.89 2.10
CA MET A 9 -9.62 14.92 1.15
C MET A 9 -8.18 14.58 1.52
N ALA A 10 -7.71 13.40 1.14
CA ALA A 10 -6.34 12.98 1.39
C ALA A 10 -5.77 12.14 0.24
N ILE A 11 -4.48 12.34 -0.05
CA ILE A 11 -3.70 11.43 -0.89
C ILE A 11 -3.18 10.32 0.01
N VAL A 12 -3.73 9.12 -0.14
CA VAL A 12 -3.38 7.94 0.66
C VAL A 12 -2.97 6.78 -0.23
N SER A 13 -2.36 5.76 0.37
CA SER A 13 -2.21 4.49 -0.34
C SER A 13 -3.59 3.85 -0.50
N VAL A 14 -3.95 3.38 -1.70
CA VAL A 14 -5.20 2.62 -1.91
C VAL A 14 -5.22 1.39 -1.00
N ALA A 15 -4.06 0.77 -0.76
CA ALA A 15 -3.93 -0.38 0.12
C ALA A 15 -4.31 -0.09 1.59
N SER A 16 -4.28 1.17 2.04
CA SER A 16 -4.63 1.54 3.42
C SER A 16 -6.12 1.80 3.64
N ILE A 17 -6.95 1.71 2.59
CA ILE A 17 -8.39 2.01 2.65
C ILE A 17 -9.24 0.95 1.92
N VAL A 18 -8.70 -0.26 1.70
CA VAL A 18 -9.37 -1.29 0.88
C VAL A 18 -10.74 -1.65 1.44
N ASP A 19 -10.88 -1.74 2.76
CA ASP A 19 -12.14 -2.10 3.39
C ASP A 19 -13.17 -0.98 3.25
N GLU A 20 -12.76 0.28 3.43
CA GLU A 20 -13.63 1.44 3.23
C GLU A 20 -14.06 1.63 1.76
N LEU A 21 -13.21 1.25 0.80
CA LEU A 21 -13.59 1.23 -0.61
C LEU A 21 -14.60 0.11 -0.90
N ARG A 22 -14.43 -1.07 -0.29
CA ARG A 22 -15.36 -2.21 -0.42
C ARG A 22 -16.72 -1.93 0.21
N SER A 23 -16.74 -1.27 1.36
CA SER A 23 -17.97 -0.90 2.06
C SER A 23 -18.66 0.33 1.46
N GLY A 24 -17.94 1.11 0.64
CA GLY A 24 -18.42 2.36 0.05
C GLY A 24 -18.37 3.57 0.99
N GLU A 25 -17.74 3.43 2.16
CA GLU A 25 -17.52 4.54 3.12
C GLU A 25 -16.59 5.62 2.56
N LEU A 26 -15.64 5.23 1.70
CA LEU A 26 -14.74 6.14 1.00
C LEU A 26 -14.81 5.89 -0.51
N ARG A 27 -14.43 6.91 -1.28
CA ARG A 27 -14.43 6.88 -2.74
C ARG A 27 -13.17 7.56 -3.28
N ILE A 28 -12.67 7.06 -4.40
CA ILE A 28 -11.52 7.64 -5.10
C ILE A 28 -12.01 8.78 -5.99
N ILE A 29 -11.31 9.91 -5.94
CA ILE A 29 -11.46 11.02 -6.87
C ILE A 29 -10.30 10.95 -7.84
N ASP A 30 -10.59 10.73 -9.11
CA ASP A 30 -9.57 10.72 -10.16
C ASP A 30 -9.09 12.15 -10.43
N ILE A 31 -7.76 12.31 -10.55
CA ILE A 31 -7.12 13.61 -10.80
C ILE A 31 -6.38 13.48 -12.12
N GLU A 32 -6.90 14.15 -13.16
CA GLU A 32 -6.33 14.11 -14.50
C GLU A 32 -4.84 14.49 -14.49
N GLY A 33 -4.01 13.67 -15.16
CA GLY A 33 -2.56 13.87 -15.24
C GLY A 33 -1.78 13.54 -13.95
N CYS A 34 -2.45 13.08 -12.88
CA CYS A 34 -1.80 12.76 -11.62
C CYS A 34 -1.68 11.24 -11.42
N THR A 35 -0.48 10.70 -11.64
CA THR A 35 -0.15 9.31 -11.29
C THR A 35 0.95 9.27 -10.26
N ILE A 36 0.65 8.75 -9.07
CA ILE A 36 1.64 8.55 -8.01
C ILE A 36 2.00 7.07 -7.95
N ARG A 37 3.19 6.72 -8.45
CA ARG A 37 3.74 5.37 -8.36
C ARG A 37 4.56 5.21 -7.09
N ARG A 38 4.40 4.09 -6.39
CA ARG A 38 5.20 3.72 -5.22
C ARG A 38 5.69 2.30 -5.40
N GLU A 39 6.92 2.06 -4.94
CA GLU A 39 7.55 0.75 -4.95
C GLU A 39 7.76 0.28 -3.51
N PHE A 40 7.53 -1.02 -3.27
CA PHE A 40 7.90 -1.66 -2.01
C PHE A 40 9.23 -2.38 -2.18
N SER A 41 10.12 -2.22 -1.21
CA SER A 41 11.44 -2.84 -1.20
C SER A 41 11.64 -3.70 0.04
N PHE A 42 12.27 -4.86 -0.14
CA PHE A 42 12.79 -5.65 0.97
C PHE A 42 14.16 -5.12 1.37
N CYS A 43 14.34 -4.76 2.63
CA CYS A 43 15.60 -4.26 3.17
C CYS A 43 16.26 -5.34 4.03
N TRP A 44 17.58 -5.46 3.92
CA TRP A 44 18.37 -6.48 4.62
C TRP A 44 19.58 -5.86 5.31
N PRO A 45 19.95 -6.32 6.52
CA PRO A 45 21.27 -6.05 7.09
C PRO A 45 22.36 -6.65 6.20
N GLU A 46 23.48 -5.95 6.08
CA GLU A 46 24.65 -6.44 5.36
C GLU A 46 25.15 -7.77 5.96
N GLY A 47 25.48 -8.74 5.11
CA GLY A 47 26.10 -10.00 5.51
C GLY A 47 25.15 -11.08 6.06
N ARG A 48 23.82 -10.90 6.04
CA ARG A 48 22.87 -11.91 6.52
C ARG A 48 22.02 -12.49 5.39
N SER A 49 22.08 -13.81 5.18
CA SER A 49 21.06 -14.56 4.45
C SER A 49 20.35 -15.51 5.41
N ASP A 50 19.08 -15.23 5.71
CA ASP A 50 18.20 -16.16 6.40
C ASP A 50 17.39 -16.92 5.34
N ALA A 51 17.53 -18.25 5.28
CA ALA A 51 16.88 -19.06 4.26
C ALA A 51 15.35 -18.96 4.32
N LEU A 52 14.75 -18.82 5.51
CA LEU A 52 13.31 -18.64 5.63
C LEU A 52 12.89 -17.26 5.14
N ALA A 53 13.66 -16.23 5.45
CA ALA A 53 13.37 -14.89 4.98
C ALA A 53 13.49 -14.78 3.44
N ALA A 54 14.47 -15.48 2.84
CA ALA A 54 14.58 -15.58 1.39
C ALA A 54 13.34 -16.24 0.77
N ARG A 55 12.86 -17.35 1.35
CA ARG A 55 11.62 -18.02 0.90
C ARG A 55 10.38 -17.13 1.07
N PHE A 56 10.31 -16.35 2.15
CA PHE A 56 9.23 -15.39 2.34
C PHE A 56 9.25 -14.30 1.26
N VAL A 57 10.42 -13.76 0.93
CA VAL A 57 10.54 -12.77 -0.15
C VAL A 57 10.21 -13.35 -1.51
N GLU A 58 10.61 -14.59 -1.79
CA GLU A 58 10.19 -15.32 -3.00
C GLU A 58 8.66 -15.44 -3.05
N PHE A 59 8.03 -15.91 -1.97
CA PHE A 59 6.57 -16.00 -1.87
C PHE A 59 5.88 -14.64 -2.07
N ALA A 60 6.35 -13.59 -1.40
CA ALA A 60 5.76 -12.27 -1.46
C ALA A 60 5.87 -11.64 -2.86
N ARG A 61 6.96 -11.90 -3.59
CA ARG A 61 7.11 -11.45 -5.00
C ARG A 61 6.14 -12.12 -5.97
N HIS A 62 5.63 -13.30 -5.65
CA HIS A 62 4.66 -14.02 -6.48
C HIS A 62 3.20 -13.80 -6.06
N THR A 63 2.96 -13.15 -4.93
CA THR A 63 1.62 -12.91 -4.38
C THR A 63 1.22 -11.43 -4.39
N ALA A 64 2.18 -10.53 -4.63
CA ALA A 64 1.96 -9.09 -4.72
C ALA A 64 1.39 -8.66 -6.08
#